data_AF-A0A0F9P411-F1
#
_entry.id   AF-A0A0F9P411-F1
#
_cell.length_a   1.000
_cell.length_b   1.000
_cell.length_c   1.000
_cell.angle_alpha   90.00
_cell.angle_beta   90.00
_cell.angle_gamma   90.00
#
_symmetry.space_group_name_H-M   'P 1'
#
loop_
_entity.id
_entity.type
_entity.pdbx_description
1 polymer ?
#
loop_
_entity_poly.entity_id
_entity_poly.type
_entity_poly.pdbx_seq_one_letter_code
_entity_poly.pdbx_strand_id
1 'polypeptide(L)'
;MPTISFNLTAKQAARIQEATDIYNAATDESITPKRWVLMSIKGAVRVIILGETDFIAEAEADREVAELAERNAIDADLEDA
;
A
#
# COMPACT_ATOMS: atom_id res chain seq x y z
N MET A 1 -3.70 -2.81 -24.10
CA MET A 1 -3.12 -2.71 -22.73
C MET A 1 -2.35 -1.41 -22.65
N PRO A 2 -2.46 -0.62 -21.57
CA PRO A 2 -1.62 0.54 -21.37
C PRO A 2 -0.15 0.12 -21.29
N THR A 3 0.73 0.90 -21.90
CA THR A 3 2.18 0.69 -21.85
C THR A 3 2.78 1.68 -20.86
N ILE A 4 3.64 1.18 -19.97
CA ILE A 4 4.43 2.00 -19.07
C ILE A 4 5.88 1.92 -19.52
N SER A 5 6.50 3.07 -19.75
CA SER A 5 7.88 3.19 -20.19
C SER A 5 8.70 3.96 -19.15
N PHE A 6 9.92 3.49 -18.89
CA PHE A 6 10.85 4.13 -17.96
C PHE A 6 12.17 4.42 -18.68
N ASN A 7 12.69 5.63 -18.50
CA ASN A 7 14.07 5.94 -18.87
C ASN A 7 14.97 5.59 -17.68
N LEU A 8 15.74 4.52 -17.81
CA LEU A 8 16.64 4.04 -16.77
C LEU A 8 18.08 4.40 -17.13
N THR A 9 18.85 4.86 -16.15
CA THR A 9 20.31 4.91 -16.26
C THR A 9 20.87 3.48 -16.35
N ALA A 10 22.07 3.33 -16.91
CA ALA A 10 22.75 2.02 -16.96
C ALA A 10 22.89 1.38 -15.57
N LYS A 11 23.15 2.19 -14.53
CA LYS A 11 23.23 1.72 -13.14
C LYS A 11 21.89 1.17 -12.62
N GLN A 12 20.78 1.81 -12.95
CA GLN A 12 19.46 1.33 -12.56
C GLN A 12 19.08 0.04 -13.30
N ALA A 13 19.38 -0.04 -14.61
CA ALA A 13 19.15 -1.25 -15.39
C ALA A 13 19.94 -2.45 -14.85
N ALA A 14 21.21 -2.24 -14.49
CA ALA A 14 22.05 -3.28 -13.89
C ALA A 14 21.50 -3.80 -12.56
N ARG A 15 21.02 -2.89 -11.68
CA ARG A 15 20.39 -3.29 -10.40
C ARG A 15 19.10 -4.08 -10.59
N ILE A 16 18.30 -3.74 -11.59
CA ILE A 16 17.09 -4.50 -11.90
C ILE A 16 17.45 -5.91 -12.37
N GLN A 17 18.48 -6.04 -13.22
CA GLN A 17 18.96 -7.34 -13.67
C GLN A 17 19.43 -8.19 -12.48
N GLU A 18 20.30 -7.63 -11.63
CA GLU A 18 20.82 -8.29 -10.43
C GLU A 18 19.68 -8.79 -9.51
N ALA A 19 18.70 -7.92 -9.23
CA ALA A 19 17.54 -8.30 -8.41
C ALA A 19 16.69 -9.41 -9.06
N THR A 20 16.57 -9.39 -10.39
CA THR A 20 15.85 -10.44 -11.13
C THR A 20 16.57 -11.78 -11.02
N ASP A 21 17.90 -11.78 -11.17
CA ASP A 21 18.71 -12.98 -11.10
C ASP A 21 18.68 -13.60 -9.69
N ILE A 22 18.74 -12.77 -8.64
CA ILE A 22 18.58 -13.20 -7.25
C ILE A 22 17.20 -13.84 -7.03
N TYR A 23 16.13 -13.22 -7.53
CA TYR A 23 14.78 -13.77 -7.39
C TYR A 23 14.65 -15.12 -8.09
N ASN A 24 15.11 -15.22 -9.33
CA ASN A 24 15.10 -16.47 -10.10
C ASN A 24 15.85 -17.58 -9.34
N ALA A 25 17.04 -17.27 -8.82
CA ALA A 25 17.82 -18.23 -8.04
C ALA A 25 17.14 -18.62 -6.70
N ALA A 26 16.40 -17.71 -6.07
CA ALA A 26 15.73 -17.97 -4.80
C ALA A 26 14.39 -18.71 -4.94
N THR A 27 13.79 -18.71 -6.14
CA THR A 27 12.44 -19.23 -6.38
C THR A 27 12.38 -20.35 -7.42
N ASP A 28 13.53 -20.73 -7.99
CA ASP A 28 13.62 -21.62 -9.16
C ASP A 28 12.76 -21.17 -10.35
N GLU A 29 12.50 -19.85 -10.44
CA GLU A 29 11.82 -19.23 -11.57
C GLU A 29 12.80 -18.77 -12.65
N SER A 30 12.27 -18.48 -13.85
CA SER A 30 13.02 -17.84 -14.94
C SER A 30 12.22 -16.69 -15.52
N ILE A 31 12.07 -15.62 -14.75
CA ILE A 31 11.38 -14.42 -15.17
C ILE A 31 12.33 -13.39 -15.77
N THR A 32 11.79 -12.56 -16.65
CA THR A 32 12.53 -11.46 -17.27
C THR A 32 12.59 -10.23 -16.33
N PRO A 33 13.58 -9.35 -16.51
CA PRO A 33 13.64 -8.07 -15.79
C PRO A 33 12.36 -7.22 -15.91
N LYS A 34 11.70 -7.25 -17.07
CA LYS A 34 10.43 -6.55 -17.27
C LYS A 34 9.32 -7.13 -16.40
N ARG A 35 9.27 -8.47 -16.28
CA ARG A 35 8.28 -9.15 -15.43
C ARG A 35 8.55 -8.87 -13.95
N TRP A 36 9.82 -8.88 -13.54
CA TRP A 36 10.24 -8.53 -12.19
C TRP A 36 9.78 -7.12 -11.81
N VAL A 37 10.09 -6.11 -12.63
CA VAL A 37 9.67 -4.71 -12.40
C VAL A 37 8.16 -4.58 -12.27
N LEU A 38 7.39 -5.25 -13.13
CA LEU A 38 5.93 -5.21 -13.07
C LEU A 38 5.40 -5.81 -11.74
N MET A 39 5.99 -6.93 -11.29
CA MET A 39 5.62 -7.56 -10.03
C MET A 39 5.98 -6.66 -8.84
N SER A 40 7.16 -6.05 -8.85
CA SER A 40 7.59 -5.12 -7.80
C SER A 40 6.68 -3.89 -7.71
N ILE A 41 6.29 -3.30 -8.85
CA ILE A 41 5.33 -2.18 -8.88
C ILE A 41 3.98 -2.62 -8.32
N LYS A 42 3.47 -3.79 -8.74
CA LYS A 42 2.21 -4.33 -8.23
C LYS A 42 2.26 -4.54 -6.71
N GLY A 43 3.38 -5.06 -6.20
CA GLY A 43 3.60 -5.24 -4.76
C GLY A 43 3.60 -3.91 -4.02
N ALA A 44 4.37 -2.93 -4.49
CA ALA A 44 4.45 -1.60 -3.88
C ALA A 44 3.10 -0.88 -3.88
N VAL A 45 2.36 -0.90 -5.00
CA VAL A 45 1.02 -0.30 -5.09
C VAL A 45 0.05 -0.97 -4.13
N ARG A 46 0.11 -2.31 -3.99
CA ARG A 46 -0.73 -3.02 -3.03
C ARG A 46 -0.43 -2.60 -1.58
N VAL A 47 0.84 -2.46 -1.21
CA VAL A 47 1.23 -2.01 0.13
C VAL A 47 0.72 -0.59 0.40
N ILE A 48 0.84 0.32 -0.58
CA ILE A 48 0.35 1.69 -0.46
C ILE A 48 -1.17 1.70 -0.27
N ILE A 49 -1.92 1.01 -1.14
CA ILE A 49 -3.39 0.99 -1.07
C ILE A 49 -3.88 0.39 0.24
N LEU A 50 -3.30 -0.73 0.68
CA LEU A 50 -3.71 -1.37 1.93
C LEU A 50 -3.34 -0.51 3.14
N GLY A 51 -2.15 0.08 3.18
CA GLY A 51 -1.76 1.00 4.25
C GLY A 51 -2.64 2.24 4.31
N GLU A 52 -3.04 2.80 3.17
CA GLU A 52 -3.99 3.91 3.10
C GLU A 52 -5.40 3.49 3.55
N THR A 53 -5.82 2.25 3.22
CA THR A 53 -7.12 1.71 3.64
C THR A 53 -7.19 1.54 5.16
N ASP A 54 -6.13 1.00 5.76
CA ASP A 54 -6.03 0.82 7.21
C ASP A 54 -6.04 2.17 7.94
N PHE A 55 -5.31 3.16 7.40
CA PHE A 55 -5.30 4.52 7.96
C PHE A 55 -6.68 5.21 7.87
N ILE A 56 -7.41 5.04 6.76
CA ILE A 56 -8.76 5.58 6.62
C ILE A 56 -9.73 4.90 7.59
N ALA A 57 -9.66 3.58 7.73
CA ALA A 57 -10.53 2.83 8.65
C ALA A 57 -10.29 3.22 10.12
N GLU A 58 -9.04 3.45 10.51
CA GLU A 58 -8.69 3.93 11.86
C GLU A 58 -9.25 5.34 12.09
N ALA A 59 -9.10 6.25 11.13
CA ALA A 59 -9.64 7.60 11.22
C ALA A 59 -11.19 7.63 11.28
N GLU A 60 -11.86 6.72 10.57
CA GLU A 60 -13.32 6.57 10.63
C GLU A 60 -13.77 6.02 12.00
N ALA A 61 -13.06 5.03 12.55
CA ALA A 61 -13.35 4.49 13.87
C ALA A 61 -13.18 5.53 14.97
N ASP A 62 -12.10 6.33 14.93
CA ASP A 62 -11.86 7.41 15.87
C ASP A 62 -12.97 8.48 15.81
N ARG A 63 -13.45 8.78 14.60
CA ARG A 63 -14.56 9.69 14.39
C ARG A 63 -15.87 9.15 14.99
N GLU A 64 -16.19 7.89 14.77
CA GLU A 64 -17.40 7.26 15.33
C GLU A 64 -17.37 7.27 16.86
N VAL A 65 -16.21 6.99 17.46
CA VAL A 65 -16.02 7.06 18.92
C VAL A 65 -16.24 8.49 19.45
N ALA A 66 -15.72 9.50 18.75
CA ALA A 66 -15.92 10.90 19.15
C ALA A 66 -17.39 11.33 19.04
N GLU A 67 -18.07 10.95 17.95
CA GLU A 67 -19.50 11.25 17.76
C GLU A 67 -20.38 10.54 18.80
N LEU A 68 -20.05 9.30 19.19
CA LEU A 68 -20.71 8.58 20.28
C LEU A 68 -20.49 9.26 21.65
N ALA A 69 -19.26 9.69 21.93
CA ALA A 69 -18.94 10.39 23.17
C ALA A 69 -19.71 11.71 23.30
N GLU A 70 -19.83 12.48 22.21
CA GLU A 70 -20.62 13.71 22.17
C GLU A 70 -22.11 13.44 22.42
N ARG A 71 -22.69 12.42 21.77
CA ARG A 71 -24.10 12.04 21.97
C ARG A 71 -24.38 11.64 23.43
N ASN A 72 -23.51 10.83 24.01
CA ASN A 72 -23.67 10.39 25.41
C ASN A 72 -23.57 11.57 26.41
N ALA A 73 -22.73 12.56 26.13
CA ALA A 73 -22.64 13.76 26.96
C ALA A 73 -23.93 14.60 26.90
N ILE A 74 -24.51 14.74 25.70
CA ILE A 74 -25.78 15.45 25.50
C ILE A 74 -26.93 14.74 26.21
N ASP A 75 -27.00 13.41 26.12
CA ASP A 75 -28.05 12.62 26.76
C ASP A 75 -27.95 12.70 28.30
N ALA A 76 -26.73 12.69 28.85
CA ALA A 76 -26.52 12.87 30.29
C ALA A 76 -26.96 14.27 30.79
N ASP A 77 -26.65 15.32 30.04
CA ASP A 77 -27.06 16.69 30.38
C ASP A 77 -28.59 16.88 30.30
N LEU A 78 -29.29 16.10 29.47
CA LEU A 78 -30.75 16.12 29.36
C LEU A 78 -31.46 15.33 30.47
N GLU A 79 -30.83 14.28 31.02
CA GLU A 79 -31.38 13.52 32.15
C GLU A 79 -31.24 14.26 33.50
N ASP A 80 -30.24 15.14 33.63
CA ASP A 80 -29.97 15.93 34.85
C ASP A 80 -30.73 17.28 34.92
N ALA A 81 -31.49 17.66 33.87
CA ALA A 81 -32.22 18.95 33.75
C ALA A 81 -33.72 18.86 34.06
#